data_AF-A0A7X1AY90-F1
#
_entry.id   AF-A0A7X1AY90-F1
#
_cell.length_a   1.000
_cell.length_b   1.000
_cell.length_c   1.000
_cell.angle_alpha   90.00
_cell.angle_beta   90.00
_cell.angle_gamma   90.00
#
_symmetry.space_group_name_H-M   'P 1'
#
loop_
_entity.id
_entity.type
_entity.pdbx_description
1 polymer ?
#
loop_
_entity_poly.entity_id
_entity_poly.type
_entity_poly.pdbx_seq_one_letter_code
_entity_poly.pdbx_strand_id
1 'polypeptide(L)'
;MGAWGFNTFENDGALDWLDDFLDAPSEKKILEAFSAETTYIQPSLMGRLMGKKPEKFTEELEGDEVLAAGEVVATISGHPANSNPEELKTIPKIHLAPDTTTRALAAIEAILANSNLKDCWEESDDFERWKTTVEDLRERLELLPWSPASRK
;
A
#
# COMPACT_ATOMS: atom_id res chain seq x y z
N MET A 1 10.68 3.12 -12.98
CA MET A 1 11.77 4.13 -13.00
C MET A 1 11.13 5.48 -12.79
N GLY A 2 11.25 5.99 -11.56
CA GLY A 2 10.61 7.23 -11.07
C GLY A 2 10.60 7.30 -9.54
N ALA A 3 11.77 7.17 -8.90
CA ALA A 3 11.91 7.35 -7.45
C ALA A 3 13.01 8.38 -7.21
N TRP A 4 12.66 9.58 -6.76
CA TRP A 4 13.68 10.59 -6.42
C TRP A 4 13.48 11.08 -4.98
N GLY A 5 13.68 10.14 -4.06
CA GLY A 5 13.80 10.37 -2.64
C GLY A 5 13.37 9.16 -1.82
N PHE A 6 13.88 9.02 -0.61
CA PHE A 6 13.59 7.88 0.27
C PHE A 6 12.32 8.09 1.11
N ASN A 7 11.67 9.26 1.00
CA ASN A 7 10.37 9.51 1.59
C ASN A 7 9.24 9.05 0.65
N THR A 8 8.10 8.64 1.23
CA THR A 8 6.95 8.09 0.49
C THR A 8 6.49 8.96 -0.68
N PHE A 9 6.25 10.26 -0.45
CA PHE A 9 5.72 11.17 -1.47
C PHE A 9 6.81 11.87 -2.30
N GLU A 10 8.01 11.28 -2.39
CA GLU A 10 9.07 11.65 -3.34
C GLU A 10 9.14 10.66 -4.53
N ASN A 11 8.23 9.69 -4.56
CA ASN A 11 8.08 8.71 -5.63
C ASN A 11 6.88 9.06 -6.53
N ASP A 12 7.05 8.94 -7.85
CA ASP A 12 6.02 9.30 -8.83
C ASP A 12 4.75 8.45 -8.67
N GLY A 13 4.87 7.14 -8.44
CA GLY A 13 3.72 6.25 -8.23
C GLY A 13 2.95 6.57 -6.95
N ALA A 14 3.65 6.98 -5.89
CA ALA A 14 3.00 7.43 -4.66
C ALA A 14 2.24 8.75 -4.86
N LEU A 15 2.78 9.67 -5.66
CA LEU A 15 2.14 10.95 -5.99
C LEU A 15 0.94 10.76 -6.93
N ASP A 16 1.08 9.91 -7.96
CA ASP A 16 -0.02 9.57 -8.88
C ASP A 16 -1.20 8.95 -8.12
N TRP A 17 -0.92 8.03 -7.20
CA TRP A 17 -1.95 7.45 -6.33
C TRP A 17 -2.58 8.48 -5.40
N LEU A 18 -1.76 9.37 -4.82
CA LEU A 18 -2.25 10.43 -3.95
C LEU A 18 -3.23 11.35 -4.69
N ASP A 19 -2.90 11.76 -5.92
CA ASP A 19 -3.74 12.61 -6.74
C ASP A 19 -5.11 11.95 -7.02
N ASP A 20 -5.13 10.67 -7.41
CA ASP A 20 -6.39 9.91 -7.61
C ASP A 20 -7.17 9.73 -6.29
N PHE A 21 -6.48 9.53 -5.16
CA PHE A 21 -7.12 9.49 -3.85
C PHE A 21 -7.77 10.84 -3.51
N LEU A 22 -7.09 11.96 -3.76
CA LEU A 22 -7.58 13.31 -3.45
C LEU A 22 -8.81 13.69 -4.29
N ASP A 23 -8.95 13.16 -5.51
CA ASP A 23 -10.14 13.34 -6.35
C ASP A 23 -11.40 12.70 -5.73
N ALA A 24 -11.26 11.56 -5.06
CA ALA A 24 -12.38 10.86 -4.40
C ALA A 24 -11.95 10.15 -3.09
N PRO A 25 -11.69 10.90 -2.00
CA PRO A 25 -11.13 10.33 -0.78
C PRO A 25 -12.08 9.32 -0.14
N SER A 26 -11.64 8.06 -0.04
CA SER A 26 -12.46 7.00 0.53
C SER A 26 -11.60 5.88 1.11
N GLU A 27 -12.12 5.19 2.12
CA GLU A 27 -11.50 3.95 2.62
C GLU A 27 -11.40 2.88 1.52
N LYS A 28 -12.34 2.85 0.56
CA LYS A 28 -12.31 1.91 -0.57
C LYS A 28 -11.01 2.05 -1.36
N LYS A 29 -10.60 3.29 -1.71
CA LYS A 29 -9.33 3.57 -2.41
C LYS A 29 -8.11 3.12 -1.60
N ILE A 30 -8.13 3.34 -0.29
CA ILE A 30 -7.07 2.86 0.63
C ILE A 30 -6.98 1.32 0.60
N LEU A 31 -8.11 0.64 0.71
CA LEU A 31 -8.16 -0.83 0.73
C LEU A 31 -7.79 -1.48 -0.61
N GLU A 32 -8.05 -0.79 -1.72
CA GLU A 32 -7.61 -1.20 -3.07
C GLU A 32 -6.09 -1.26 -3.15
N ALA A 33 -5.37 -0.26 -2.63
CA ALA A 33 -3.90 -0.26 -2.60
C ALA A 33 -3.30 -1.43 -1.80
N PHE A 34 -4.02 -1.96 -0.79
CA PHE A 34 -3.56 -3.09 0.01
C PHE A 34 -3.98 -4.46 -0.55
N SER A 35 -4.62 -4.50 -1.72
CA SER A 35 -5.23 -5.73 -2.27
C SER A 35 -4.70 -6.04 -3.66
N ALA A 36 -3.94 -7.13 -3.77
CA ALA A 36 -3.43 -7.58 -5.06
C ALA A 36 -4.57 -8.02 -6.01
N GLU A 37 -4.54 -7.51 -7.24
CA GLU A 37 -5.47 -7.95 -8.27
C GLU A 37 -5.22 -9.42 -8.62
N THR A 38 -6.31 -10.18 -8.78
CA THR A 38 -6.26 -11.59 -9.13
C THR A 38 -7.03 -11.84 -10.41
N THR A 39 -6.31 -12.30 -11.43
CA THR A 39 -6.85 -12.67 -12.73
C THR A 39 -6.87 -14.20 -12.90
N TYR A 40 -7.96 -14.72 -13.47
CA TYR A 40 -8.07 -16.13 -13.84
C TYR A 40 -7.87 -16.28 -15.35
N ILE A 41 -6.72 -16.83 -15.73
CA ILE A 41 -6.38 -17.05 -17.14
C ILE A 41 -7.07 -18.33 -17.60
N GLN A 42 -8.02 -18.15 -18.52
CA GLN A 42 -8.77 -19.28 -19.07
C GLN A 42 -7.93 -20.04 -20.11
N PRO A 43 -7.84 -21.38 -20.02
CA PRO A 43 -7.17 -22.16 -21.03
C PRO A 43 -7.92 -22.09 -22.36
N SER A 44 -7.16 -22.18 -23.47
CA SER A 44 -7.72 -22.28 -24.81
C SER A 44 -8.63 -23.51 -24.96
N LEU A 45 -9.46 -23.55 -26.02
CA LEU A 45 -10.33 -24.71 -26.28
C LEU A 45 -9.56 -26.03 -26.31
N MET A 46 -8.40 -26.06 -26.98
CA MET A 46 -7.53 -27.24 -27.02
C MET A 46 -6.95 -27.57 -25.64
N GLY A 47 -6.58 -26.55 -24.84
CA GLY A 47 -6.14 -26.74 -23.46
C GLY A 47 -7.21 -27.38 -22.59
N ARG A 48 -8.47 -26.96 -22.71
CA ARG A 48 -9.61 -27.55 -21.99
C ARG A 48 -9.85 -29.01 -22.40
N LEU A 49 -9.79 -29.32 -23.69
CA LEU A 49 -9.91 -30.71 -24.19
C LEU A 49 -8.77 -31.61 -23.69
N MET A 50 -7.59 -31.03 -23.40
CA MET A 50 -6.47 -31.72 -22.76
C MET A 50 -6.52 -31.70 -21.22
N GLY A 51 -7.63 -31.25 -20.62
CA GLY A 51 -7.83 -31.25 -19.17
C GLY A 51 -7.15 -30.10 -18.41
N LYS A 52 -6.63 -29.07 -19.09
CA LYS A 52 -6.10 -27.87 -18.42
C LYS A 52 -7.22 -27.10 -17.72
N LYS A 53 -6.90 -26.55 -16.55
CA LYS A 53 -7.79 -25.75 -15.70
C LYS A 53 -7.44 -24.26 -15.79
N PRO A 54 -8.33 -23.35 -15.39
CA PRO A 54 -8.01 -21.95 -15.25
C PRO A 54 -6.81 -21.77 -14.31
N GLU A 55 -5.85 -20.96 -14.71
CA GLU A 55 -4.68 -20.61 -13.91
C GLU A 55 -4.97 -19.31 -13.17
N LYS A 56 -4.70 -19.30 -11.85
CA LYS A 56 -4.83 -18.09 -11.02
C LYS A 56 -3.50 -17.34 -11.11
N PHE A 57 -3.55 -16.10 -11.57
CA PHE A 57 -2.45 -15.16 -11.55
C PHE A 57 -2.81 -14.03 -10.57
N THR A 58 -1.95 -13.79 -9.59
CA THR A 58 -2.11 -12.68 -8.64
C THR A 58 -0.96 -11.72 -8.89
N GLU A 59 -1.30 -10.48 -9.19
CA GLU A 59 -0.33 -9.41 -9.40
C GLU A 59 0.37 -9.07 -8.09
N GLU A 60 1.57 -8.50 -8.20
CA GLU A 60 2.23 -7.96 -7.04
C GLU A 60 1.56 -6.64 -6.63
N LEU A 61 1.68 -6.28 -5.36
CA LEU A 61 1.24 -4.95 -4.91
C LEU A 61 2.17 -3.88 -5.48
N GLU A 62 1.59 -2.76 -5.90
CA GLU A 62 2.36 -1.56 -6.25
C GLU A 62 2.89 -0.92 -4.96
N GLY A 63 4.17 -1.16 -4.65
CA GLY A 63 4.75 -0.81 -3.35
C GLY A 63 4.65 0.68 -3.02
N ASP A 64 4.81 1.55 -4.00
CA ASP A 64 4.74 3.00 -3.81
C ASP A 64 3.32 3.44 -3.41
N GLU A 65 2.30 2.85 -4.04
CA GLU A 65 0.89 3.08 -3.69
C GLU A 65 0.54 2.53 -2.31
N VAL A 66 1.06 1.35 -1.96
CA VAL A 66 0.89 0.76 -0.62
C VAL A 66 1.44 1.71 0.46
N LEU A 67 2.64 2.25 0.27
CA LEU A 67 3.26 3.15 1.23
C LEU A 67 2.48 4.48 1.31
N ALA A 68 2.03 5.03 0.17
CA ALA A 68 1.20 6.23 0.13
C ALA A 68 -0.14 6.04 0.88
N ALA A 69 -0.82 4.93 0.63
CA ALA A 69 -2.06 4.57 1.33
C ALA A 69 -1.82 4.36 2.84
N GLY A 70 -0.69 3.76 3.22
CA GLY A 70 -0.27 3.63 4.60
C GLY A 70 -0.10 4.99 5.30
N GLU A 71 0.55 5.96 4.65
CA GLU A 71 0.70 7.32 5.18
C GLU A 71 -0.66 8.03 5.36
N VAL A 72 -1.59 7.81 4.43
CA VAL A 72 -2.97 8.32 4.55
C VAL A 72 -3.67 7.71 5.77
N VAL A 73 -3.55 6.39 6.01
CA VAL A 73 -4.11 5.73 7.20
C VAL A 73 -3.51 6.31 8.48
N ALA A 74 -2.18 6.46 8.55
CA ALA A 74 -1.49 7.02 9.70
C ALA A 74 -1.93 8.48 9.94
N THR A 75 -2.05 9.28 8.89
CA THR A 75 -2.51 10.67 8.94
C THR A 75 -3.94 10.80 9.44
N ILE A 76 -4.89 10.04 8.86
CA ILE A 76 -6.30 10.01 9.28
C ILE A 76 -6.42 9.61 10.76
N SER A 77 -5.52 8.75 11.23
CA SER A 77 -5.46 8.26 12.60
C SER A 77 -4.75 9.22 13.58
N GLY A 78 -4.24 10.36 13.11
CA GLY A 78 -3.61 11.39 13.94
C GLY A 78 -2.09 11.27 14.12
N HIS A 79 -1.44 10.42 13.31
CA HIS A 79 0.01 10.16 13.35
C HIS A 79 0.67 10.43 11.98
N PRO A 80 0.58 11.65 11.42
CA PRO A 80 1.21 11.98 10.14
C PRO A 80 2.75 11.99 10.24
N ALA A 81 3.43 11.67 9.14
CA ALA A 81 4.86 11.90 9.02
C ALA A 81 5.17 13.39 8.85
N ASN A 82 6.37 13.83 9.22
CA ASN A 82 6.82 15.20 8.97
C ASN A 82 7.07 15.49 7.48
N SER A 83 7.37 14.45 6.70
CA SER A 83 7.58 14.52 5.25
C SER A 83 6.27 14.47 4.44
N ASN A 84 5.12 14.33 5.10
CA ASN A 84 3.84 14.26 4.41
C ASN A 84 3.50 15.60 3.72
N PRO A 85 2.97 15.55 2.48
CA PRO A 85 2.60 16.74 1.73
C PRO A 85 1.44 17.50 2.41
N GLU A 86 1.37 18.81 2.17
CA GLU A 86 0.40 19.72 2.81
C GLU A 86 -1.06 19.34 2.50
N GLU A 87 -1.28 18.76 1.32
CA GLU A 87 -2.54 18.26 0.79
C GLU A 87 -3.20 17.28 1.78
N LEU A 88 -2.40 16.44 2.46
CA LEU A 88 -2.89 15.47 3.44
C LEU A 88 -3.53 16.13 4.67
N LYS A 89 -3.20 17.39 4.97
CA LYS A 89 -3.80 18.14 6.10
C LYS A 89 -5.27 18.51 5.85
N THR A 90 -5.72 18.43 4.60
CA THR A 90 -7.06 18.84 4.17
C THR A 90 -7.99 17.68 3.85
N ILE A 91 -7.53 16.43 4.03
CA ILE A 91 -8.35 15.25 3.76
C ILE A 91 -9.63 15.29 4.61
N PRO A 92 -10.80 15.00 4.01
CA PRO A 92 -12.04 14.93 4.75
C PRO A 92 -11.99 13.83 5.82
N LYS A 93 -12.87 13.93 6.82
CA LYS A 93 -12.97 12.87 7.83
C LYS A 93 -13.47 11.56 7.20
N ILE A 94 -12.56 10.60 7.05
CA ILE A 94 -12.87 9.23 6.63
C ILE A 94 -12.97 8.36 7.87
N HIS A 95 -13.99 7.51 7.94
CA HIS A 95 -14.12 6.52 9.01
C HIS A 95 -13.42 5.24 8.55
N LEU A 96 -12.33 4.87 9.22
CA LEU A 96 -11.60 3.64 8.94
C LEU A 96 -12.23 2.47 9.69
N ALA A 97 -12.49 1.38 8.98
CA ALA A 97 -12.87 0.11 9.54
C ALA A 97 -11.75 -0.44 10.46
N PRO A 98 -12.10 -1.21 11.51
CA PRO A 98 -11.13 -1.73 12.46
C PRO A 98 -10.02 -2.60 11.84
N ASP A 99 -10.28 -3.24 10.71
CA ASP A 99 -9.30 -4.11 10.02
C ASP A 99 -8.39 -3.35 9.03
N THR A 100 -8.64 -2.07 8.75
CA THR A 100 -7.88 -1.30 7.76
C THR A 100 -6.41 -1.13 8.16
N THR A 101 -6.13 -0.84 9.43
CA THR A 101 -4.74 -0.81 9.93
C THR A 101 -4.07 -2.18 9.83
N THR A 102 -4.81 -3.27 10.11
CA THR A 102 -4.26 -4.63 9.99
C THR A 102 -3.88 -4.96 8.55
N ARG A 103 -4.70 -4.53 7.58
CA ARG A 103 -4.42 -4.71 6.15
C ARG A 103 -3.24 -3.86 5.67
N ALA A 104 -3.15 -2.62 6.15
CA ALA A 104 -2.01 -1.75 5.86
C ALA A 104 -0.70 -2.38 6.34
N LEU A 105 -0.66 -2.85 7.60
CA LEU A 105 0.51 -3.52 8.16
C LEU A 105 0.88 -4.78 7.37
N ALA A 106 -0.10 -5.64 7.04
CA ALA A 106 0.16 -6.83 6.24
C ALA A 106 0.70 -6.52 4.84
N ALA A 107 0.21 -5.46 4.19
CA ALA A 107 0.71 -5.02 2.89
C ALA A 107 2.14 -4.46 3.00
N ILE A 108 2.43 -3.61 3.99
CA ILE A 108 3.78 -3.06 4.24
C ILE A 108 4.78 -4.18 4.56
N GLU A 109 4.39 -5.17 5.36
CA GLU A 109 5.21 -6.36 5.63
C GLU A 109 5.52 -7.14 4.35
N ALA A 110 4.55 -7.28 3.43
CA ALA A 110 4.78 -7.93 2.15
C ALA A 110 5.79 -7.15 1.29
N ILE A 111 5.69 -5.81 1.26
CA ILE A 111 6.66 -4.94 0.57
C ILE A 111 8.07 -5.09 1.15
N LEU A 112 8.21 -5.06 2.48
CA LEU A 112 9.49 -5.22 3.17
C LEU A 112 10.08 -6.64 3.05
N ALA A 113 9.24 -7.66 2.86
CA ALA A 113 9.71 -9.04 2.75
C ALA A 113 10.23 -9.36 1.35
N ASN A 114 9.43 -9.10 0.31
CA ASN A 114 9.75 -9.47 -1.07
C ASN A 114 8.86 -8.70 -2.06
N SER A 115 9.38 -7.59 -2.58
CA SER A 115 8.71 -6.79 -3.60
C SER A 115 9.68 -6.20 -4.61
N ASN A 116 9.21 -5.91 -5.81
CA ASN A 116 9.94 -5.18 -6.85
C ASN A 116 10.43 -3.82 -6.33
N LEU A 117 9.63 -3.14 -5.49
CA LEU A 117 10.04 -1.87 -4.88
C LEU A 117 11.26 -2.07 -3.97
N LYS A 118 11.22 -3.09 -3.09
CA LYS A 118 12.36 -3.43 -2.25
C LYS A 118 13.58 -3.79 -3.07
N ASP A 119 13.43 -4.62 -4.10
CA ASP A 119 14.52 -5.02 -4.98
C ASP A 119 15.16 -3.79 -5.65
N CYS A 120 14.36 -2.81 -6.09
CA CYS A 120 14.86 -1.54 -6.63
C CYS A 120 15.68 -0.75 -5.60
N TRP A 121 15.24 -0.70 -4.33
CA TRP A 121 15.97 0.01 -3.28
C TRP A 121 17.22 -0.73 -2.82
N GLU A 122 17.22 -2.06 -2.77
CA GLU A 122 18.39 -2.89 -2.41
C GLU A 122 19.58 -2.68 -3.37
N GLU A 123 19.31 -2.28 -4.61
CA GLU A 123 20.34 -1.93 -5.60
C GLU A 123 20.86 -0.47 -5.48
N SER A 124 20.35 0.31 -4.53
CA SER A 124 20.67 1.74 -4.34
C SER A 124 21.52 2.03 -3.09
N ASP A 125 22.20 3.18 -3.08
CA ASP A 125 22.96 3.67 -1.91
C ASP A 125 22.07 4.16 -0.75
N ASP A 126 20.77 4.37 -0.99
CA ASP A 126 19.81 4.91 -0.02
C ASP A 126 18.89 3.82 0.57
N PHE A 127 19.15 2.52 0.31
CA PHE A 127 18.35 1.40 0.81
C PHE A 127 18.00 1.50 2.30
N GLU A 128 19.00 1.73 3.15
CA GLU A 128 18.81 1.80 4.60
C GLU A 128 17.96 3.01 5.01
N ARG A 129 18.03 4.12 4.26
CA ARG A 129 17.19 5.29 4.52
C ARG A 129 15.75 5.03 4.13
N TRP A 130 15.52 4.46 2.94
CA TRP A 130 14.19 4.04 2.51
C TRP A 130 13.58 3.05 3.51
N LYS A 131 14.34 2.01 3.91
CA LYS A 131 13.88 1.04 4.88
C LYS A 131 13.52 1.70 6.22
N THR A 132 14.32 2.66 6.68
CA THR A 132 14.02 3.43 7.90
C THR A 132 12.71 4.21 7.76
N THR A 133 12.45 4.84 6.61
CA THR A 133 11.16 5.51 6.34
C THR A 133 9.99 4.54 6.42
N VAL A 134 10.12 3.36 5.79
CA VAL A 134 9.03 2.37 5.79
C VAL A 134 8.80 1.77 7.17
N GLU A 135 9.87 1.54 7.95
CA GLU A 135 9.73 1.08 9.34
C GLU A 135 9.13 2.15 10.26
N ASP A 136 9.45 3.44 10.10
CA ASP A 136 8.76 4.53 10.82
C ASP A 136 7.25 4.52 10.56
N LEU A 137 6.85 4.37 9.29
CA LEU A 137 5.44 4.22 8.94
C LEU A 137 4.80 3.00 9.62
N ARG A 138 5.48 1.85 9.58
CA ARG A 138 5.01 0.62 10.25
C ARG A 138 4.81 0.85 11.75
N GLU A 139 5.79 1.44 12.43
CA GLU A 139 5.73 1.72 13.86
C GLU A 139 4.58 2.67 14.21
N ARG A 140 4.37 3.74 13.43
CA ARG A 140 3.23 4.66 13.63
C ARG A 140 1.87 3.94 13.51
N LEU A 141 1.76 2.98 12.59
CA LEU A 141 0.56 2.16 12.42
C LEU A 141 0.38 1.12 13.55
N GLU A 142 1.46 0.53 14.05
CA GLU A 142 1.44 -0.40 15.20
C GLU A 142 1.04 0.30 16.51
N LEU A 143 1.39 1.58 16.67
CA LEU A 143 1.02 2.39 17.84
C LEU A 143 -0.47 2.79 17.85
N LEU A 144 -1.20 2.57 16.75
CA LEU A 144 -2.64 2.85 16.71
C LEU A 144 -3.36 1.92 17.67
N PRO A 145 -4.29 2.45 18.50
CA PRO A 145 -4.98 1.64 19.50
C PRO A 145 -5.74 0.51 18.81
N TRP A 146 -5.26 -0.72 18.98
CA TRP A 146 -6.00 -1.91 18.59
C TRP A 146 -7.35 -1.92 19.29
N SER A 147 -8.44 -1.78 18.52
CA SER A 147 -9.81 -1.83 19.05
C SER A 147 -10.42 -3.22 18.80
N PRO A 148 -10.52 -4.10 19.82
CA PRO A 148 -11.20 -5.39 19.68
C PRO A 148 -12.73 -5.29 19.52
N ALA A 149 -13.30 -4.09 19.37
CA ALA A 149 -14.73 -3.85 19.51
C ALA A 149 -15.49 -3.88 18.18
N SER A 150 -15.53 -5.04 17.50
CA SER A 150 -16.54 -5.32 16.47
C SER A 150 -16.89 -6.82 16.37
N ARG A 151 -16.95 -7.48 17.53
CA ARG A 151 -17.80 -8.68 17.70
C ARG A 151 -19.05 -8.28 18.50
N LYS A 152 -20.14 -8.00 17.80
CA LYS A 152 -21.50 -8.20 18.30
C LYS A 152 -22.15 -9.29 17.46
#